data_AF-A0A3D3WI65-F1
#
_entry.id   AF-A0A3D3WI65-F1
#
_cell.length_a   1.000
_cell.length_b   1.000
_cell.length_c   1.000
_cell.angle_alpha   90.00
_cell.angle_beta   90.00
_cell.angle_gamma   90.00
#
_symmetry.space_group_name_H-M   'P 1'
#
loop_
_entity.id
_entity.type
_entity.pdbx_description
1 polymer ?
#
loop_
_entity_poly.entity_id
_entity_poly.type
_entity_poly.pdbx_seq_one_letter_code
_entity_poly.pdbx_strand_id
1 'polypeptide(L)'
;NFDWGQNDRFPTLTKPHFAFQGVNLWEEFGPAAFSMRVRSEGLYNIGPTLSPMNAFHILQGLETLGMRMERHMANTIELVEFLKNHDGVAWVNHPGLADHPCHDIAMRQMPKGAGSIVTMGLKGGREASQTFIEKVELASHLANVGDARTLVIHPGSTTHSHISADAMKAAGLTNDLIRVSVGLEDINDIKADFDRAIKTAQKIIQRKHATKGA
;
A
#
# COMPACT_ATOMS: atom_id res chain seq x y z
N ASN A 1 -5.94 -11.37 -24.29
CA ASN A 1 -7.18 -11.97 -23.78
C ASN A 1 -6.92 -13.42 -23.42
N PHE A 2 -7.49 -13.89 -22.31
CA PHE A 2 -7.32 -15.26 -21.84
C PHE A 2 -8.37 -16.17 -22.51
N ASP A 3 -7.94 -17.32 -23.02
CA ASP A 3 -8.82 -18.34 -23.60
C ASP A 3 -9.35 -19.24 -22.49
N TRP A 4 -10.65 -19.13 -22.17
CA TRP A 4 -11.28 -19.93 -21.13
C TRP A 4 -11.60 -21.36 -21.61
N GLY A 5 -11.69 -21.58 -22.93
CA GLY A 5 -11.97 -22.87 -23.56
C GLY A 5 -10.74 -23.72 -23.82
N GLN A 6 -9.52 -23.21 -23.57
CA GLN A 6 -8.26 -23.90 -23.87
C GLN A 6 -8.09 -25.26 -23.15
N ASN A 7 -8.85 -25.52 -22.08
CA ASN A 7 -8.87 -26.79 -21.36
C ASN A 7 -10.10 -26.89 -20.43
N ASP A 8 -10.28 -28.05 -19.81
CA ASP A 8 -11.41 -28.33 -18.91
C ASP A 8 -11.29 -27.74 -17.49
N ARG A 9 -10.32 -26.84 -17.24
CA ARG A 9 -10.12 -26.26 -15.88
C ARG A 9 -11.17 -25.23 -15.50
N PHE A 10 -11.96 -24.73 -16.47
CA PHE A 10 -12.93 -23.66 -16.26
C PHE A 10 -14.38 -24.09 -16.53
N PRO A 11 -14.84 -25.25 -16.02
CA PRO A 11 -16.13 -25.83 -16.39
C PRO A 11 -17.32 -24.93 -16.04
N THR A 12 -17.16 -24.05 -15.05
CA THR A 12 -18.18 -23.10 -14.66
C THR A 12 -18.35 -21.92 -15.63
N LEU A 13 -17.42 -21.75 -16.57
CA LEU A 13 -17.53 -20.80 -17.68
C LEU A 13 -17.82 -21.50 -19.00
N THR A 14 -17.34 -22.73 -19.17
CA THR A 14 -17.34 -23.47 -20.45
C THR A 14 -18.37 -24.59 -20.54
N LYS A 15 -19.22 -24.79 -19.53
CA LYS A 15 -20.34 -25.75 -19.56
C LYS A 15 -21.68 -25.04 -19.38
N PRO A 16 -22.79 -25.69 -19.76
CA PRO A 16 -24.14 -25.17 -19.56
C PRO A 16 -24.38 -24.69 -18.13
N HIS A 17 -24.75 -23.41 -17.99
CA HIS A 17 -24.97 -22.79 -16.70
C HIS A 17 -26.39 -23.07 -16.17
N PHE A 18 -26.49 -23.65 -14.97
CA PHE A 18 -27.76 -24.10 -14.40
C PHE A 18 -28.78 -22.97 -14.17
N ALA A 19 -28.32 -21.77 -13.78
CA ALA A 19 -29.20 -20.64 -13.51
C ALA A 19 -29.50 -19.77 -14.74
N PHE A 20 -28.81 -19.98 -15.87
CA PHE A 20 -29.04 -19.25 -17.12
C PHE A 20 -29.59 -20.17 -18.20
N GLN A 21 -30.52 -21.07 -17.86
CA GLN A 21 -31.19 -21.96 -18.82
C GLN A 21 -30.22 -22.78 -19.70
N GLY A 22 -29.06 -23.15 -19.14
CA GLY A 22 -28.06 -23.94 -19.87
C GLY A 22 -27.14 -23.12 -20.78
N VAL A 23 -27.15 -21.78 -20.72
CA VAL A 23 -26.19 -20.94 -21.46
C VAL A 23 -24.76 -21.32 -21.11
N ASN A 24 -23.94 -21.52 -22.13
CA ASN A 24 -22.49 -21.62 -22.00
C ASN A 24 -21.88 -20.21 -22.06
N LEU A 25 -21.38 -19.70 -20.94
CA LEU A 25 -20.90 -18.31 -20.85
C LEU A 25 -19.69 -18.04 -21.74
N TRP A 26 -18.84 -19.03 -21.98
CA TRP A 26 -17.70 -18.92 -22.89
C TRP A 26 -18.14 -18.83 -24.34
N GLU A 27 -19.09 -19.67 -24.77
CA GLU A 27 -19.61 -19.63 -26.13
C GLU A 27 -20.33 -18.30 -26.42
N GLU A 28 -21.08 -17.78 -25.44
CA GLU A 28 -21.87 -16.55 -25.60
C GLU A 28 -21.03 -15.28 -25.50
N PHE A 29 -20.12 -15.19 -24.52
CA PHE A 29 -19.42 -13.94 -24.18
C PHE A 29 -17.91 -13.97 -24.48
N GLY A 30 -17.37 -15.11 -24.94
CA GLY A 30 -15.96 -15.27 -25.27
C GLY A 30 -15.05 -14.77 -24.15
N PRO A 31 -14.02 -13.94 -24.44
CA PRO A 31 -13.10 -13.42 -23.43
C PRO A 31 -13.76 -12.74 -22.22
N ALA A 32 -14.96 -12.18 -22.39
CA ALA A 32 -15.70 -11.49 -21.33
C ALA A 32 -16.53 -12.43 -20.43
N ALA A 33 -16.55 -13.75 -20.70
CA ALA A 33 -17.32 -14.74 -19.94
C ALA A 33 -17.12 -14.62 -18.43
N PHE A 34 -15.89 -14.42 -17.97
CA PHE A 34 -15.60 -14.23 -16.54
C PHE A 34 -16.25 -12.97 -15.97
N SER A 35 -16.12 -11.83 -16.66
CA SER A 35 -16.76 -10.58 -16.23
C SER A 35 -18.28 -10.68 -16.23
N MET A 36 -18.86 -11.37 -17.21
CA MET A 36 -20.30 -11.60 -17.25
C MET A 36 -20.73 -12.45 -16.06
N ARG A 37 -20.01 -13.55 -15.79
CA ARG A 37 -20.30 -14.41 -14.65
C ARG A 37 -20.26 -13.68 -13.30
N VAL A 38 -19.24 -12.84 -13.09
CA VAL A 38 -19.13 -12.03 -11.87
C VAL A 38 -20.34 -11.11 -11.71
N ARG A 39 -20.84 -10.52 -12.81
CA ARG A 39 -22.03 -9.66 -12.80
C ARG A 39 -23.33 -10.44 -12.64
N SER A 40 -23.48 -11.57 -13.31
CA SER A 40 -24.75 -12.26 -13.43
C SER A 40 -24.99 -13.23 -12.25
N GLU A 41 -23.95 -13.89 -11.74
CA GLU A 41 -24.03 -14.74 -10.54
C GLU A 41 -23.54 -14.01 -9.29
N GLY A 42 -22.35 -13.43 -9.34
CA GLY A 42 -21.71 -12.84 -8.15
C GLY A 42 -22.53 -11.69 -7.57
N LEU A 43 -22.90 -10.73 -8.42
CA LEU A 43 -23.73 -9.60 -8.00
C LEU A 43 -25.13 -10.04 -7.56
N TYR A 44 -25.76 -10.95 -8.32
CA TYR A 44 -27.13 -11.39 -8.05
C TYR A 44 -27.24 -12.19 -6.75
N ASN A 45 -26.31 -13.13 -6.50
CA ASN A 45 -26.39 -14.04 -5.35
C ASN A 45 -25.80 -13.44 -4.06
N ILE A 46 -24.77 -12.60 -4.16
CA ILE A 46 -24.02 -12.08 -2.99
C ILE A 46 -24.35 -10.61 -2.71
N GLY A 47 -24.82 -9.86 -3.71
CA GLY A 47 -25.22 -8.46 -3.56
C GLY A 47 -24.11 -7.43 -3.25
N PRO A 48 -22.82 -7.57 -3.66
CA PRO A 48 -21.80 -6.55 -3.44
C PRO A 48 -21.97 -5.33 -4.37
N THR A 49 -23.15 -4.69 -4.32
CA THR A 49 -23.51 -3.56 -5.18
C THR A 49 -22.93 -2.26 -4.63
N LEU A 50 -22.22 -1.51 -5.48
CA LEU A 50 -21.69 -0.20 -5.14
C LEU A 50 -22.82 0.84 -5.03
N SER A 51 -22.82 1.62 -3.94
CA SER A 51 -23.72 2.78 -3.79
C SER A 51 -23.51 3.78 -4.95
N PRO A 52 -24.58 4.28 -5.59
CA PRO A 52 -24.47 5.30 -6.64
C PRO A 52 -23.73 6.57 -6.18
N MET A 53 -23.90 6.96 -4.91
CA MET A 53 -23.18 8.11 -4.34
C MET A 53 -21.68 7.85 -4.27
N ASN A 54 -21.27 6.65 -3.85
CA ASN A 54 -19.86 6.28 -3.82
C ASN A 54 -19.28 6.21 -5.24
N ALA A 55 -20.05 5.71 -6.21
CA ALA A 55 -19.65 5.70 -7.61
C ALA A 55 -19.42 7.14 -8.12
N PHE A 56 -20.31 8.08 -7.79
CA PHE A 56 -20.13 9.49 -8.12
C PHE A 56 -18.83 10.06 -7.52
N HIS A 57 -18.54 9.83 -6.25
CA HIS A 57 -17.29 10.29 -5.62
C HIS A 57 -16.04 9.67 -6.25
N ILE A 58 -16.08 8.39 -6.64
CA ILE A 58 -14.97 7.74 -7.35
C ILE A 58 -14.76 8.39 -8.72
N LEU A 59 -15.84 8.66 -9.46
CA LEU A 59 -15.75 9.34 -10.76
C LEU A 59 -15.13 10.73 -10.63
N GLN A 60 -15.52 11.51 -9.61
CA GLN A 60 -14.89 12.80 -9.31
C GLN A 60 -13.39 12.66 -9.00
N GLY A 61 -13.00 11.63 -8.26
CA GLY A 61 -11.58 11.33 -8.03
C GLY A 61 -10.83 10.96 -9.32
N LEU A 62 -11.45 10.19 -10.22
CA LEU A 62 -10.81 9.71 -11.46
C LEU A 62 -10.40 10.84 -12.40
N GLU A 63 -11.13 11.96 -12.43
CA GLU A 63 -10.82 13.14 -13.25
C GLU A 63 -9.40 13.68 -13.00
N THR A 64 -8.90 13.55 -11.77
CA THR A 64 -7.57 14.04 -11.37
C THR A 64 -6.54 12.93 -11.16
N LEU A 65 -6.86 11.68 -11.51
CA LEU A 65 -5.99 10.52 -11.21
C LEU A 65 -4.58 10.68 -11.77
N GLY A 66 -4.45 11.08 -13.05
CA GLY A 66 -3.14 11.24 -13.70
C GLY A 66 -2.25 12.24 -12.94
N MET A 67 -2.75 13.45 -12.69
CA MET A 67 -2.03 14.51 -12.00
C MET A 67 -1.65 14.13 -10.57
N ARG A 68 -2.55 13.47 -9.84
CA ARG A 68 -2.27 13.00 -8.47
C ARG A 68 -1.19 11.93 -8.48
N MET A 69 -1.25 10.96 -9.39
CA MET A 69 -0.24 9.91 -9.47
C MET A 69 1.15 10.47 -9.79
N GLU A 70 1.26 11.43 -10.71
CA GLU A 70 2.53 12.11 -11.02
C GLU A 70 3.14 12.75 -9.78
N ARG A 71 2.34 13.53 -9.03
CA ARG A 71 2.80 14.19 -7.80
C ARG A 71 3.15 13.18 -6.70
N HIS A 72 2.31 12.17 -6.48
CA HIS A 72 2.60 11.08 -5.53
C HIS A 72 3.94 10.41 -5.82
N MET A 73 4.22 10.08 -7.09
CA MET A 73 5.47 9.42 -7.49
C MET A 73 6.68 10.35 -7.36
N ALA A 74 6.56 11.62 -7.77
CA ALA A 74 7.63 12.62 -7.62
C ALA A 74 8.01 12.82 -6.14
N ASN A 75 7.01 13.04 -5.27
CA ASN A 75 7.22 13.17 -3.83
C ASN A 75 7.87 11.89 -3.25
N THR A 76 7.46 10.72 -3.73
CA THR A 76 8.00 9.44 -3.24
C THR A 76 9.48 9.28 -3.56
N ILE A 77 9.90 9.61 -4.78
CA ILE A 77 11.31 9.53 -5.19
C ILE A 77 12.16 10.40 -4.27
N GLU A 78 11.74 11.65 -4.07
CA GLU A 78 12.45 12.60 -3.23
C GLU A 78 12.46 12.22 -1.75
N LEU A 79 11.36 11.68 -1.23
CA LEU A 79 11.28 11.23 0.16
C LEU A 79 12.15 10.00 0.40
N VAL A 80 12.15 9.04 -0.53
CA VAL A 80 12.99 7.83 -0.44
C VAL A 80 14.47 8.22 -0.38
N GLU A 81 14.92 9.14 -1.24
CA GLU A 81 16.31 9.62 -1.23
C GLU A 81 16.66 10.34 0.07
N PHE A 82 15.77 11.19 0.57
CA PHE A 82 15.94 11.84 1.87
C PHE A 82 16.08 10.81 3.01
N LEU A 83 15.19 9.81 3.04
CA LEU A 83 15.18 8.80 4.10
C LEU A 83 16.42 7.88 4.05
N LYS A 84 16.92 7.52 2.86
CA LYS A 84 18.14 6.70 2.72
C LYS A 84 19.36 7.39 3.32
N ASN A 85 19.42 8.71 3.23
CA ASN A 85 20.55 9.52 3.71
C ASN A 85 20.37 10.03 5.14
N HIS A 86 19.24 9.74 5.80
CA HIS A 86 18.94 10.27 7.12
C HIS A 86 19.49 9.37 8.25
N ASP A 87 20.35 9.91 9.12
CA ASP A 87 21.07 9.15 10.16
C ASP A 87 20.17 8.36 11.12
N GLY A 88 18.94 8.82 11.38
CA GLY A 88 17.96 8.12 12.23
C GLY A 88 17.25 6.94 11.58
N VAL A 89 17.40 6.74 10.26
CA VAL A 89 16.75 5.67 9.50
C VAL A 89 17.69 4.47 9.41
N ALA A 90 17.18 3.27 9.68
CA ALA A 90 17.93 2.02 9.61
C ALA A 90 17.89 1.41 8.21
N TRP A 91 16.74 1.47 7.56
CA TRP A 91 16.54 0.94 6.22
C TRP A 91 15.33 1.60 5.57
N VAL A 92 15.33 1.60 4.23
CA VAL A 92 14.23 2.06 3.37
C VAL A 92 14.00 1.00 2.31
N ASN A 93 12.74 0.75 1.97
CA ASN A 93 12.34 -0.24 0.99
C ASN A 93 11.27 0.34 0.06
N HIS A 94 11.63 0.43 -1.22
CA HIS A 94 10.76 0.86 -2.32
C HIS A 94 11.27 0.20 -3.62
N PRO A 95 10.39 -0.28 -4.53
CA PRO A 95 10.84 -0.96 -5.75
C PRO A 95 11.61 -0.08 -6.74
N GLY A 96 11.56 1.24 -6.59
CA GLY A 96 12.33 2.21 -7.38
C GLY A 96 13.81 2.29 -6.97
N LEU A 97 14.19 1.74 -5.83
CA LEU A 97 15.58 1.68 -5.39
C LEU A 97 16.38 0.64 -6.19
N ALA A 98 17.59 1.02 -6.64
CA ALA A 98 18.46 0.15 -7.44
C ALA A 98 18.90 -1.12 -6.70
N ASP A 99 18.98 -1.07 -5.37
CA ASP A 99 19.31 -2.18 -4.48
C ASP A 99 18.10 -3.05 -4.11
N HIS A 100 16.90 -2.73 -4.59
CA HIS A 100 15.70 -3.53 -4.31
C HIS A 100 15.68 -4.83 -5.13
N PRO A 101 15.37 -6.01 -4.53
CA PRO A 101 15.40 -7.31 -5.23
C PRO A 101 14.52 -7.38 -6.49
N CYS A 102 13.43 -6.62 -6.51
CA CYS A 102 12.50 -6.55 -7.63
C CYS A 102 12.68 -5.29 -8.51
N HIS A 103 13.80 -4.55 -8.41
CA HIS A 103 14.00 -3.31 -9.17
C HIS A 103 13.80 -3.51 -10.67
N ASP A 104 14.48 -4.49 -11.27
CA ASP A 104 14.40 -4.75 -12.71
C ASP A 104 12.98 -5.12 -13.16
N ILE A 105 12.25 -5.89 -12.33
CA ILE A 105 10.85 -6.24 -12.59
C ILE A 105 9.98 -4.99 -12.52
N ALA A 106 10.20 -4.14 -11.52
CA ALA A 106 9.46 -2.90 -11.34
C ALA A 106 9.71 -1.93 -12.51
N MET A 107 10.95 -1.74 -12.94
CA MET A 107 11.27 -0.87 -14.08
C MET A 107 10.67 -1.38 -15.39
N ARG A 108 10.63 -2.72 -15.57
CA ARG A 108 10.01 -3.35 -16.75
C ARG A 108 8.48 -3.24 -16.76
N GLN A 109 7.83 -3.46 -15.62
CA GLN A 109 6.35 -3.55 -15.53
C GLN A 109 5.68 -2.21 -15.21
N MET A 110 6.39 -1.30 -14.54
CA MET A 110 5.89 -0.01 -14.09
C MET A 110 6.80 1.13 -14.56
N PRO A 111 6.99 1.31 -15.89
CA PRO A 111 7.95 2.27 -16.45
C PRO A 111 7.61 3.73 -16.14
N LYS A 112 6.39 4.01 -15.66
CA LYS A 112 5.94 5.35 -15.25
C LYS A 112 6.14 5.65 -13.76
N GLY A 113 6.63 4.68 -12.98
CA GLY A 113 6.88 4.80 -11.54
C GLY A 113 6.22 3.69 -10.72
N ALA A 114 6.90 3.26 -9.66
CA ALA A 114 6.52 2.10 -8.83
C ALA A 114 5.59 2.45 -7.64
N GLY A 115 4.69 3.42 -7.83
CA GLY A 115 3.72 3.86 -6.81
C GLY A 115 4.34 4.64 -5.64
N SER A 116 3.48 5.00 -4.67
CA SER A 116 3.80 5.91 -3.56
C SER A 116 3.81 5.27 -2.17
N ILE A 117 3.93 3.96 -2.12
CA ILE A 117 4.04 3.22 -0.86
C ILE A 117 5.50 2.96 -0.57
N VAL A 118 5.98 3.49 0.55
CA VAL A 118 7.34 3.28 1.06
C VAL A 118 7.24 2.52 2.37
N THR A 119 8.13 1.56 2.60
CA THR A 119 8.36 1.03 3.94
C THR A 119 9.73 1.44 4.42
N MET A 120 9.84 1.73 5.71
CA MET A 120 11.09 2.12 6.35
C MET A 120 11.14 1.61 7.78
N GLY A 121 12.34 1.55 8.35
CA GLY A 121 12.53 1.27 9.78
C GLY A 121 13.49 2.26 10.41
N LEU A 122 13.25 2.61 11.67
CA LEU A 122 14.09 3.54 12.41
C LEU A 122 15.12 2.83 13.28
N LYS A 123 16.30 3.45 13.43
CA LYS A 123 17.25 3.06 14.47
C LYS A 123 16.57 3.24 15.84
N GLY A 124 16.75 2.30 16.76
CA GLY A 124 15.96 2.24 18.00
C GLY A 124 14.68 1.41 17.88
N GLY A 125 14.42 0.82 16.71
CA GLY A 125 13.48 -0.28 16.53
C GLY A 125 12.02 0.11 16.77
N ARG A 126 11.28 -0.79 17.43
CA ARG A 126 9.84 -0.66 17.69
C ARG A 126 9.47 0.63 18.41
N GLU A 127 10.18 0.96 19.49
CA GLU A 127 9.85 2.14 20.29
C GLU A 127 10.07 3.44 19.50
N ALA A 128 11.17 3.53 18.74
CA ALA A 128 11.44 4.69 17.89
C ALA A 128 10.36 4.83 16.81
N SER A 129 9.97 3.72 16.19
CA SER A 129 9.01 3.69 15.09
C SER A 129 7.59 4.01 15.54
N GLN A 130 7.20 3.52 16.71
CA GLN A 130 5.96 3.94 17.37
C GLN A 130 5.98 5.42 17.74
N THR A 131 7.07 5.90 18.35
CA THR A 131 7.18 7.32 18.74
C THR A 131 7.12 8.22 17.51
N PHE A 132 7.72 7.83 16.39
CA PHE A 132 7.67 8.58 15.15
C PHE A 132 6.23 8.81 14.67
N ILE A 133 5.41 7.76 14.56
CA ILE A 133 4.02 7.90 14.10
C ILE A 133 3.13 8.71 15.06
N GLU A 134 3.54 8.85 16.32
CA GLU A 134 2.88 9.69 17.33
C GLU A 134 3.38 11.15 17.32
N LYS A 135 4.45 11.47 16.56
CA LYS A 135 5.13 12.78 16.53
C LYS A 135 5.16 13.47 15.17
N VAL A 136 4.65 12.81 14.14
CA VAL A 136 4.26 13.49 12.90
C VAL A 136 3.13 14.48 13.19
N GLU A 137 3.15 15.62 12.52
CA GLU A 137 2.15 16.69 12.69
C GLU A 137 1.41 16.95 11.37
N LEU A 138 2.11 16.82 10.24
CA LEU A 138 1.52 16.89 8.91
C LEU A 138 0.98 15.52 8.48
N ALA A 139 1.80 14.46 8.57
CA ALA A 139 1.36 13.13 8.18
C ALA A 139 0.29 12.59 9.14
N SER A 140 -0.75 11.96 8.60
CA SER A 140 -1.83 11.39 9.41
C SER A 140 -1.55 9.94 9.80
N HIS A 141 -1.78 9.61 11.07
CA HIS A 141 -1.69 8.23 11.55
C HIS A 141 -2.97 7.44 11.21
N LEU A 142 -3.00 6.81 10.02
CA LEU A 142 -4.17 6.10 9.51
C LEU A 142 -3.78 4.83 8.72
N ALA A 143 -4.69 3.86 8.71
CA ALA A 143 -4.46 2.54 8.10
C ALA A 143 -4.78 2.44 6.61
N ASN A 144 -5.47 3.42 6.02
CA ASN A 144 -5.73 3.46 4.58
C ASN A 144 -4.48 3.89 3.78
N VAL A 145 -4.59 3.88 2.45
CA VAL A 145 -3.54 4.26 1.50
C VAL A 145 -4.17 5.00 0.31
N GLY A 146 -3.36 5.77 -0.43
CA GLY A 146 -3.80 6.42 -1.67
C GLY A 146 -4.70 7.64 -1.48
N ASP A 147 -4.75 8.22 -0.27
CA ASP A 147 -5.34 9.53 -0.05
C ASP A 147 -4.40 10.63 -0.61
N ALA A 148 -4.95 11.82 -0.85
CA ALA A 148 -4.18 13.01 -1.17
C ALA A 148 -3.22 13.41 -0.03
N ARG A 149 -3.54 13.03 1.20
CA ARG A 149 -2.72 13.26 2.39
C ARG A 149 -1.64 12.20 2.56
N THR A 150 -0.49 12.60 3.10
CA THR A 150 0.55 11.67 3.54
C THR A 150 0.08 10.91 4.77
N LEU A 151 0.11 9.58 4.71
CA LEU A 151 -0.34 8.70 5.78
C LEU A 151 0.82 7.84 6.27
N VAL A 152 0.93 7.68 7.59
CA VAL A 152 1.91 6.79 8.22
C VAL A 152 1.21 5.79 9.12
N ILE A 153 1.75 4.58 9.20
CA ILE A 153 1.30 3.59 10.17
C ILE A 153 2.46 2.69 10.56
N HIS A 154 2.50 2.29 11.83
CA HIS A 154 3.40 1.27 12.35
C HIS A 154 2.60 -0.01 12.65
N PRO A 155 2.59 -1.02 11.75
CA PRO A 155 1.69 -2.16 11.89
C PRO A 155 1.86 -2.95 13.19
N GLY A 156 3.11 -3.09 13.68
CA GLY A 156 3.42 -3.89 14.87
C GLY A 156 2.84 -3.34 16.18
N SER A 157 2.53 -2.05 16.26
CA SER A 157 1.84 -1.44 17.41
C SER A 157 0.36 -1.11 17.15
N THR A 158 -0.15 -1.39 15.95
CA THR A 158 -1.50 -1.00 15.53
C THR A 158 -2.26 -2.19 14.92
N THR A 159 -2.31 -2.27 13.58
CA THR A 159 -3.13 -3.21 12.81
C THR A 159 -2.79 -4.67 13.09
N HIS A 160 -1.55 -4.97 13.45
CA HIS A 160 -1.05 -6.31 13.70
C HIS A 160 -0.65 -6.52 15.16
N SER A 161 -1.13 -5.67 16.08
CA SER A 161 -0.84 -5.80 17.52
C SER A 161 -1.35 -7.11 18.15
N HIS A 162 -2.27 -7.80 17.46
CA HIS A 162 -2.91 -9.04 17.92
C HIS A 162 -2.19 -10.33 17.46
N ILE A 163 -1.16 -10.23 16.61
CA ILE A 163 -0.40 -11.40 16.14
C ILE A 163 0.93 -11.54 16.88
N SER A 164 1.41 -12.78 17.03
CA SER A 164 2.66 -13.06 17.74
C SER A 164 3.88 -12.50 17.02
N ALA A 165 4.98 -12.30 17.74
CA ALA A 165 6.24 -11.84 17.15
C ALA A 165 6.76 -12.80 16.05
N ASP A 166 6.59 -14.10 16.24
CA ASP A 166 6.99 -15.11 15.25
C ASP A 166 6.12 -15.04 14.00
N ALA A 167 4.81 -14.82 14.15
CA ALA A 167 3.89 -14.64 13.02
C ALA A 167 4.19 -13.34 12.25
N MET A 168 4.49 -12.24 12.95
CA MET A 168 4.94 -10.99 12.32
C MET A 168 6.21 -11.21 11.50
N LYS A 169 7.21 -11.88 12.09
CA LYS A 169 8.47 -12.19 11.40
C LYS A 169 8.26 -13.09 10.18
N ALA A 170 7.43 -14.13 10.30
CA ALA A 170 7.08 -15.01 9.19
C ALA A 170 6.36 -14.28 8.04
N ALA A 171 5.57 -13.25 8.36
CA ALA A 171 4.90 -12.38 7.40
C ALA A 171 5.82 -11.27 6.83
N GLY A 172 7.10 -11.24 7.21
CA GLY A 172 8.04 -10.19 6.78
C GLY A 172 7.81 -8.84 7.45
N LEU A 173 7.02 -8.78 8.52
CA LEU A 173 6.79 -7.58 9.31
C LEU A 173 7.85 -7.48 10.40
N THR A 174 8.85 -6.62 10.19
CA THR A 174 9.81 -6.30 11.23
C THR A 174 9.17 -5.40 12.28
N ASN A 175 9.64 -5.51 13.53
CA ASN A 175 9.08 -4.76 14.67
C ASN A 175 9.25 -3.25 14.57
N ASP A 176 10.05 -2.75 13.64
CA ASP A 176 10.35 -1.35 13.36
C ASP A 176 9.70 -0.84 12.07
N LEU A 177 8.92 -1.68 11.38
CA LEU A 177 8.35 -1.33 10.08
C LEU A 177 7.32 -0.20 10.21
N ILE A 178 7.60 0.90 9.53
CA ILE A 178 6.66 1.99 9.26
C ILE A 178 6.28 1.90 7.79
N ARG A 179 4.99 1.93 7.50
CA ARG A 179 4.47 2.09 6.14
C ARG A 179 4.05 3.54 5.94
N VAL A 180 4.53 4.13 4.86
CA VAL A 180 4.21 5.49 4.43
C VAL A 180 3.45 5.41 3.11
N SER A 181 2.27 6.03 3.06
CA SER A 181 1.56 6.36 1.83
C SER A 181 1.84 7.82 1.55
N VAL A 182 2.76 8.12 0.63
CA VAL A 182 3.20 9.49 0.36
C VAL A 182 2.10 10.27 -0.35
N GLY A 183 1.74 11.43 0.18
CA GLY A 183 0.67 12.29 -0.30
C GLY A 183 1.09 13.31 -1.37
N LEU A 184 0.29 14.36 -1.50
CA LEU A 184 0.41 15.42 -2.51
C LEU A 184 0.93 16.74 -1.95
N GLU A 185 1.22 16.80 -0.65
CA GLU A 185 1.75 17.99 0.01
C GLU A 185 3.09 18.43 -0.61
N ASP A 186 3.56 19.63 -0.25
CA ASP A 186 4.90 20.05 -0.61
C ASP A 186 5.93 19.08 -0.03
N ILE A 187 6.84 18.60 -0.88
CA ILE A 187 7.81 17.60 -0.48
C ILE A 187 8.73 18.09 0.64
N ASN A 188 9.00 19.40 0.73
CA ASN A 188 9.82 19.96 1.79
C ASN A 188 9.08 19.96 3.13
N ASP A 189 7.77 20.18 3.12
CA ASP A 189 6.94 20.09 4.33
C ASP A 189 6.88 18.63 4.83
N ILE A 190 6.73 17.66 3.92
CA ILE A 190 6.81 16.23 4.28
C ILE A 190 8.18 15.90 4.88
N LYS A 191 9.28 16.29 4.21
CA LYS A 191 10.64 16.04 4.70
C LYS A 191 10.89 16.68 6.07
N ALA A 192 10.42 17.92 6.28
CA ALA A 192 10.55 18.62 7.56
C ALA A 192 9.75 17.94 8.68
N ASP A 193 8.52 17.51 8.39
CA ASP A 193 7.68 16.76 9.33
C ASP A 193 8.37 15.45 9.76
N PHE A 194 8.92 14.72 8.78
CA PHE A 194 9.62 13.47 9.02
C PHE A 194 10.94 13.68 9.78
N ASP A 195 11.77 14.65 9.39
CA ASP A 195 13.02 14.99 10.08
C ASP A 195 12.78 15.30 11.56
N ARG A 196 11.80 16.18 11.84
CA ARG A 196 11.41 16.57 13.20
C ARG A 196 10.95 15.35 14.01
N ALA A 197 10.06 14.53 13.45
CA ALA A 197 9.53 13.34 14.13
C ALA A 197 10.62 12.30 14.40
N ILE A 198 11.49 12.03 13.42
CA ILE A 198 12.61 11.08 13.56
C ILE A 198 13.59 11.56 14.64
N LYS A 199 14.04 12.83 14.58
CA LYS A 199 14.94 13.40 15.59
C LYS A 199 14.33 13.37 16.99
N THR A 200 13.04 13.62 17.11
CA THR A 200 12.31 13.54 18.39
C THR A 200 12.28 12.10 18.91
N ALA A 201 11.98 11.13 18.06
CA ALA A 201 12.03 9.72 18.42
C ALA A 201 13.42 9.30 18.90
N GLN A 202 14.49 9.66 18.17
CA GLN A 202 15.87 9.36 18.57
C GLN A 202 16.22 9.95 19.95
N LYS A 203 15.87 11.22 20.21
CA LYS A 203 16.12 11.88 21.49
C LYS A 203 15.40 11.17 22.66
N ILE A 204 14.15 10.73 22.46
CA ILE A 204 13.38 10.04 23.49
C ILE A 204 14.01 8.68 23.82
N ILE A 205 14.42 7.92 22.81
CA ILE A 205 15.06 6.61 23.00
C ILE A 205 16.42 6.76 23.69
N GLN A 206 17.25 7.72 23.27
CA GLN A 206 18.53 8.00 23.92
C GLN A 206 18.36 8.37 25.40
N ARG A 207 17.38 9.21 25.73
CA ARG A 207 17.08 9.58 27.13
C ARG A 207 16.69 8.36 27.95
N LYS A 208 15.78 7.51 27.45
CA LYS A 208 15.36 6.28 28.15
C LYS A 208 16.52 5.32 28.39
N HIS A 209 17.43 5.16 27.43
CA HIS A 209 18.60 4.32 27.62
C HIS A 209 19.58 4.89 28.64
N ALA A 210 19.75 6.21 28.68
CA ALA A 210 20.55 6.87 29.70
C ALA A 210 19.98 6.68 31.12
N THR A 211 18.65 6.67 31.28
CA THR A 211 18.02 6.46 32.61
C THR A 211 18.00 5.00 33.05
N LYS A 212 18.06 4.02 32.15
CA LYS A 212 18.11 2.58 32.49
C LYS A 212 19.52 2.07 32.87
N GLY A 213 20.56 2.84 32.53
CA GLY A 213 21.96 2.51 32.82
C GLY A 213 22.51 3.17 34.09
N ALA A 214 21.70 3.97 34.79
CA ALA A 214 22.00 4.56 36.09
C ALA A 214 21.20 3.83 37.18
#